data_AF-J7HBX8-F1
#
_entry.id   AF-J7HBX8-F1
#
_cell.length_a   1.000
_cell.length_b   1.000
_cell.length_c   1.000
_cell.angle_alpha   90.00
_cell.angle_beta   90.00
_cell.angle_gamma   90.00
#
_symmetry.space_group_name_H-M   'P 1'
#
loop_
_entity.id
_entity.type
_entity.pdbx_description
1 polymer ?
#
loop_
_entity_poly.entity_id
_entity_poly.type
_entity_poly.pdbx_seq_one_letter_code
_entity_poly.pdbx_strand_id
1 'polypeptide(L)'
;THSLRYVYTVTSGVPDFPEFVSLGIVDGMQIDYYDSNTKRVVPKQDWMAKTEGSDYWERQTQNSIGDEQTFKANIDVAKQRFNQTG
;
A
#
# COMPACT_ATOMS: atom_id res chain seq x y z
N THR A 1 2.13 -7.36 24.86
CA THR A 1 1.59 -7.96 23.63
C THR A 1 2.12 -7.19 22.45
N HIS A 2 2.59 -7.86 21.40
CA HIS A 2 3.02 -7.22 20.15
C HIS A 2 1.89 -7.23 19.12
N SER A 3 1.89 -6.29 18.17
CA SER A 3 0.89 -6.20 17.11
C SER A 3 1.49 -5.80 15.77
N LEU A 4 0.97 -6.41 14.70
CA LEU A 4 1.25 -6.06 13.31
C LEU A 4 -0.06 -5.63 12.64
N ARG A 5 -0.03 -4.52 11.92
CA ARG A 5 -1.19 -3.99 11.17
C ARG A 5 -0.76 -3.58 9.78
N TYR A 6 -1.60 -3.87 8.80
CA TYR A 6 -1.49 -3.32 7.45
C TYR A 6 -2.64 -2.37 7.21
N VAL A 7 -2.35 -1.20 6.65
CA VAL A 7 -3.34 -0.21 6.24
C VAL A 7 -3.24 -0.04 4.74
N TYR A 8 -4.38 -0.12 4.08
CA TYR A 8 -4.54 0.07 2.65
C TYR A 8 -5.50 1.22 2.43
N THR A 9 -5.08 2.20 1.64
CA THR A 9 -5.91 3.33 1.23
C THR A 9 -5.98 3.34 -0.28
N VAL A 10 -7.20 3.36 -0.82
CA VAL A 10 -7.45 3.60 -2.24
C VAL A 10 -8.32 4.84 -2.36
N THR A 11 -7.96 5.74 -3.25
CA THR A 11 -8.71 6.97 -3.52
C THR A 11 -8.94 7.10 -5.02
N SER A 12 -9.97 7.85 -5.39
CA SER A 12 -10.17 8.22 -6.79
C SER A 12 -10.62 9.66 -6.87
N GLY A 13 -10.02 10.43 -7.79
CA GLY A 13 -10.31 11.84 -7.97
C GLY A 13 -9.76 12.77 -6.89
N VAL A 14 -8.84 12.32 -6.03
CA VAL A 14 -8.17 13.16 -5.02
C VAL A 14 -6.88 13.74 -5.62
N PRO A 15 -6.79 15.06 -5.85
CA PRO A 15 -5.57 15.67 -6.37
C PRO A 15 -4.42 15.58 -5.35
N ASP A 16 -3.20 15.51 -5.86
CA ASP A 16 -1.95 15.52 -5.07
C ASP A 16 -1.80 14.39 -4.02
N PHE A 17 -2.66 13.37 -4.07
CA PHE A 17 -2.57 12.17 -3.24
C PHE A 17 -2.43 10.92 -4.12
N PRO A 18 -1.60 9.93 -3.76
CA PRO A 18 -1.51 8.70 -4.54
C PRO A 18 -2.85 7.95 -4.55
N GLU A 19 -3.25 7.44 -5.71
CA GLU A 19 -4.49 6.66 -5.84
C GLU A 19 -4.50 5.41 -4.95
N PHE A 20 -3.33 4.88 -4.61
CA PHE A 20 -3.20 3.78 -3.67
C PHE A 20 -1.97 3.93 -2.79
N VAL A 21 -2.12 3.60 -1.51
CA VAL A 21 -1.07 3.57 -0.50
C VAL A 21 -1.23 2.30 0.34
N SER A 22 -0.10 1.63 0.65
CA SER A 22 -0.05 0.58 1.67
C SER A 22 1.08 0.84 2.66
N LEU A 23 0.84 0.45 3.92
CA LEU A 23 1.81 0.61 5.00
C LEU A 23 1.67 -0.50 6.06
N GLY A 24 2.79 -1.08 6.44
CA GLY A 24 2.95 -1.99 7.57
C GLY A 24 3.31 -1.23 8.84
N ILE A 25 2.71 -1.63 9.96
CA ILE A 25 2.93 -1.04 11.29
C ILE A 25 3.17 -2.16 12.30
N VAL A 26 4.33 -2.15 12.96
CA VAL A 26 4.65 -3.04 14.09
C VAL A 26 4.67 -2.20 15.37
N ASP A 27 3.85 -2.55 16.35
CA ASP A 27 3.77 -1.87 17.65
C ASP A 27 3.61 -0.34 17.57
N GLY A 28 2.84 0.12 16.58
CA GLY A 28 2.61 1.54 16.32
C GLY A 28 3.70 2.24 15.50
N MET A 29 4.78 1.55 15.15
CA MET A 29 5.87 2.05 14.30
C MET A 29 5.68 1.61 12.86
N GLN A 30 5.69 2.56 11.93
CA GLN A 30 5.63 2.25 10.49
C GLN A 30 6.92 1.57 10.04
N ILE A 31 6.80 0.37 9.46
CA ILE A 31 7.93 -0.47 9.06
C ILE A 31 8.23 -0.41 7.56
N ASP A 32 7.21 -0.17 6.75
CA ASP A 32 7.33 -0.03 5.29
C ASP A 32 6.26 0.92 4.73
N TYR A 33 6.37 1.19 3.43
CA TYR A 33 5.47 2.07 2.70
C TYR A 33 5.52 1.75 1.21
N TYR A 34 4.36 1.79 0.56
CA TYR A 34 4.18 1.79 -0.89
C TYR A 34 3.21 2.89 -1.28
N ASP A 35 3.43 3.51 -2.44
CA ASP A 35 2.40 4.30 -3.11
C ASP A 35 2.37 4.07 -4.62
N SER A 36 1.23 4.38 -5.24
CA SER A 36 1.01 4.22 -6.67
C SER A 36 1.84 5.17 -7.55
N ASN A 37 2.53 6.15 -6.99
CA ASN A 37 3.34 7.11 -7.75
C ASN A 37 4.76 6.55 -7.95
N THR A 38 5.34 6.02 -6.87
CA THR A 38 6.70 5.45 -6.84
C THR A 38 6.71 3.95 -7.19
N LYS A 39 5.59 3.26 -6.94
CA LYS A 39 5.37 1.83 -7.22
C LYS A 39 6.45 0.92 -6.68
N ARG A 40 6.92 1.22 -5.47
CA ARG A 40 7.97 0.47 -4.80
C ARG A 40 7.73 0.43 -3.30
N VAL A 41 7.88 -0.74 -2.69
CA VAL A 41 7.91 -0.85 -1.23
C VAL A 41 9.26 -0.34 -0.73
N VAL A 42 9.22 0.60 0.22
CA VAL A 42 10.39 1.20 0.84
C VAL A 42 10.35 0.93 2.34
N PRO A 43 11.40 0.30 2.93
CA PRO A 43 11.50 0.17 4.38
C PRO A 43 11.57 1.54 5.03
N LYS A 44 10.88 1.71 6.16
CA LYS A 44 10.86 2.94 6.94
C LYS A 44 11.68 2.88 8.23
N GLN A 45 12.18 1.69 8.56
CA GLN A 45 13.05 1.47 9.72
C GLN A 45 14.37 0.83 9.30
N ASP A 46 15.48 1.31 9.88
CA ASP A 46 16.83 0.79 9.61
C ASP A 46 16.95 -0.71 9.85
N TRP A 47 16.31 -1.20 10.91
CA TRP A 47 16.35 -2.61 11.25
C TRP A 47 15.58 -3.47 10.25
N MET A 48 14.48 -2.98 9.66
CA MET A 48 13.81 -3.69 8.56
C MET A 48 14.67 -3.73 7.31
N ALA A 49 15.28 -2.60 6.94
CA ALA A 49 16.14 -2.51 5.76
C ALA A 49 17.36 -3.45 5.84
N LYS A 50 17.87 -3.69 7.06
CA LYS A 50 19.05 -4.55 7.30
C LYS A 50 18.72 -6.02 7.50
N THR A 51 17.51 -6.34 7.97
CA THR A 51 17.12 -7.71 8.32
C THR A 51 16.74 -8.53 7.09
N GLU A 52 16.05 -7.88 6.13
CA GLU A 52 15.52 -8.55 4.94
C GLU A 52 16.39 -8.31 3.70
N GLY A 53 16.48 -9.30 2.81
CA GLY A 53 17.23 -9.20 1.55
C GLY A 53 16.49 -8.44 0.44
N SER A 54 17.19 -8.12 -0.66
CA SER A 54 16.61 -7.47 -1.84
C SER A 54 15.39 -8.19 -2.39
N ASP A 55 15.45 -9.52 -2.44
CA ASP A 55 14.41 -10.38 -3.03
C ASP A 55 13.11 -10.32 -2.23
N TYR A 56 13.21 -10.13 -0.91
CA TYR A 56 12.05 -9.90 -0.06
C TYR A 56 11.34 -8.60 -0.46
N TRP A 57 12.08 -7.50 -0.58
CA TRP A 57 11.52 -6.18 -0.92
C TRP A 57 10.96 -6.13 -2.35
N GLU A 58 11.58 -6.85 -3.28
CA GLU A 58 11.05 -7.02 -4.64
C GLU A 58 9.72 -7.77 -4.61
N ARG A 59 9.64 -8.87 -3.86
CA ARG A 59 8.38 -9.61 -3.68
C ARG A 59 7.30 -8.77 -3.02
N GLN A 60 7.62 -7.99 -1.98
CA GLN A 60 6.63 -7.09 -1.35
C GLN A 60 6.15 -6.01 -2.33
N THR A 61 7.05 -5.53 -3.19
CA THR A 61 6.69 -4.59 -4.26
C THR A 61 5.70 -5.22 -5.24
N GLN A 62 5.96 -6.44 -5.72
CA GLN A 62 5.03 -7.14 -6.62
C GLN A 62 3.66 -7.41 -5.96
N ASN A 63 3.65 -7.79 -4.68
CA ASN A 63 2.41 -7.96 -3.92
C ASN A 63 1.62 -6.64 -3.84
N SER A 64 2.29 -5.53 -3.52
CA SER A 64 1.63 -4.21 -3.42
C SER A 64 1.11 -3.70 -4.77
N ILE A 65 1.78 -4.03 -5.87
CA ILE A 65 1.27 -3.75 -7.23
C ILE A 65 -0.01 -4.56 -7.51
N GLY A 66 -0.04 -5.84 -7.11
CA GLY A 66 -1.23 -6.68 -7.21
C GLY A 66 -2.40 -6.18 -6.36
N ASP A 67 -2.11 -5.72 -5.14
CA ASP A 67 -3.09 -5.10 -4.26
C ASP A 67 -3.62 -3.79 -4.88
N GLU A 68 -2.74 -2.91 -5.39
CA GLU A 68 -3.15 -1.67 -6.08
C GLU A 68 -4.17 -1.95 -7.19
N GLN A 69 -3.88 -2.93 -8.07
CA GLN A 69 -4.77 -3.30 -9.17
C GLN A 69 -6.13 -3.81 -8.66
N THR A 70 -6.10 -4.65 -7.63
CA THR A 70 -7.31 -5.23 -7.02
C THR A 70 -8.17 -4.15 -6.38
N PHE A 71 -7.58 -3.24 -5.59
CA PHE A 71 -8.31 -2.16 -4.94
C PHE A 71 -8.86 -1.13 -5.93
N LYS A 72 -8.12 -0.82 -7.00
CA LYS A 72 -8.62 0.02 -8.10
C LYS A 72 -9.82 -0.61 -8.81
N ALA A 73 -9.77 -1.89 -9.12
CA ALA A 73 -10.93 -2.59 -9.68
C ALA A 73 -12.13 -2.56 -8.72
N ASN A 74 -11.90 -2.73 -7.42
CA ASN A 74 -12.95 -2.69 -6.41
C ASN A 74 -13.59 -1.30 -6.27
N ILE A 75 -12.81 -0.20 -6.33
CA ILE A 75 -13.39 1.14 -6.25
C ILE A 75 -14.25 1.45 -7.49
N ASP A 76 -13.84 1.01 -8.68
CA ASP A 76 -14.63 1.16 -9.90
C ASP A 76 -15.97 0.40 -9.81
N VAL A 77 -15.95 -0.84 -9.31
CA VAL A 77 -17.17 -1.62 -9.06
C VAL A 77 -18.06 -0.94 -8.01
N ALA A 78 -17.47 -0.41 -6.94
CA ALA A 78 -18.22 0.30 -5.90
C ALA A 78 -18.90 1.55 -6.47
N LYS A 79 -18.18 2.37 -7.25
CA LYS A 79 -18.74 3.57 -7.91
C LYS A 79 -19.95 3.23 -8.78
N GLN A 80 -19.84 2.18 -9.60
CA GLN A 80 -20.96 1.72 -10.43
C GLN A 80 -22.17 1.30 -9.58
N ARG A 81 -21.96 0.54 -8.50
CA ARG A 81 -23.05 0.08 -7.62
C ARG A 81 -23.75 1.20 -6.87
N PHE A 82 -23.02 2.26 -6.53
CA PHE A 82 -23.55 3.41 -5.79
C PHE A 82 -23.91 4.59 -6.69
N ASN A 83 -23.88 4.43 -8.02
CA ASN A 83 -24.09 5.51 -8.99
C ASN A 83 -23.22 6.75 -8.71
N GLN A 84 -21.99 6.54 -8.22
CA GLN A 84 -21.03 7.62 -7.98
C GLN A 84 -20.25 7.94 -9.24
N THR A 85 -20.18 9.23 -9.56
CA THR A 85 -19.38 9.78 -10.65
C THR A 85 -18.26 10.63 -10.06
N GLY A 86 -17.04 10.45 -10.55
CA GLY A 86 -15.82 11.03 -9.95
C GLY A 86 -14.91 9.93 -9.48
#